data_AF-A0A251RE74-F1
#
_entry.id   AF-A0A251RE74-F1
#
_cell.length_a   1.000
_cell.length_b   1.000
_cell.length_c   1.000
_cell.angle_alpha   90.00
_cell.angle_beta   90.00
_cell.angle_gamma   90.00
#
_symmetry.space_group_name_H-M   'P 1'
#
loop_
_entity.id
_entity.type
_entity.pdbx_description
1 polymer ?
#
loop_
_entity_poly.entity_id
_entity_poly.type
_entity_poly.pdbx_seq_one_letter_code
_entity_poly.pdbx_strand_id
1 'polypeptide(L)'
;MTNKPLDSLPPTETLEMENGLSLVPRVRLNLTVYSSSQVVTKPIDEWKMKQTLIDFLKNSLSVSITVPEDDLQIRRLKDLKKRKRDDPIAFGTLFIRNLGFLNKTSKRNDGEEEEKDVKELEKKFLDWRKYIVEKMDGIELNIEGVKYKLNVDVPESDNFEAMKKAWEEFYAFGSRGLSTRGRQEPDTIILRGAPSRWFAEPRVSSKPSMLVTHTIFSTFGKIR
;
A
#
# COMPACT_ATOMS: atom_id res chain seq x y z
N MET A 1 5.07 -5.56 27.70
CA MET A 1 3.90 -5.32 26.85
C MET A 1 3.77 -3.82 26.65
N THR A 2 3.98 -3.31 25.44
CA THR A 2 3.74 -1.89 25.15
C THR A 2 2.24 -1.70 25.03
N ASN A 3 1.60 -1.34 26.15
CA ASN A 3 0.18 -1.03 26.27
C ASN A 3 -0.17 0.32 25.63
N LYS A 4 0.40 0.66 24.47
CA LYS A 4 -0.01 1.87 23.75
C LYS A 4 -1.30 1.55 22.95
N PRO A 5 -2.34 2.38 23.05
CA PRO A 5 -3.54 2.19 22.24
C PRO A 5 -3.18 2.30 20.75
N LEU A 6 -3.74 1.43 19.91
CA LEU A 6 -3.47 1.42 18.46
C LEU A 6 -3.78 2.76 17.80
N ASP A 7 -4.73 3.50 18.35
CA ASP A 7 -5.12 4.84 17.87
C ASP A 7 -4.02 5.90 18.12
N SER A 8 -3.02 5.59 18.95
CA SER A 8 -1.85 6.45 19.19
C SER A 8 -0.62 6.08 18.38
N LEU A 9 -0.71 5.03 17.55
CA LEU A 9 0.42 4.54 16.77
C LEU A 9 0.60 5.38 15.49
N PRO A 10 1.73 6.07 15.31
CA PRO A 10 1.93 6.93 14.16
C PRO A 10 2.08 6.11 12.86
N PRO A 11 1.76 6.70 11.69
CA PRO A 11 1.73 6.01 10.39
C PRO A 11 3.10 5.55 9.89
N THR A 12 4.17 5.84 10.62
CA THR A 12 5.57 5.57 10.28
C THR A 12 6.25 4.62 11.26
N GLU A 13 5.61 4.27 12.36
CA GLU A 13 6.17 3.40 13.39
C GLU A 13 5.78 1.93 13.13
N THR A 14 6.72 1.05 13.46
CA THR A 14 6.50 -0.40 13.36
C THR A 14 5.79 -0.87 14.60
N LEU A 15 4.66 -1.57 14.43
CA LEU A 15 3.97 -2.22 15.53
C LEU A 15 4.61 -3.58 15.79
N GLU A 16 5.34 -3.69 16.90
CA GLU A 16 5.89 -4.95 17.37
C GLU A 16 4.78 -5.84 17.94
N MET A 17 4.76 -7.11 17.53
CA MET A 17 3.82 -8.13 17.97
C MET A 17 4.55 -9.23 18.75
N GLU A 18 3.79 -10.14 19.35
CA GLU A 18 4.36 -11.32 20.01
C GLU A 18 5.08 -12.25 19.02
N ASN A 19 5.98 -13.08 19.55
CA ASN A 19 6.72 -14.10 18.81
C ASN A 19 7.66 -13.57 17.70
N GLY A 20 8.14 -12.32 17.84
CA GLY A 20 9.09 -11.71 16.90
C GLY A 20 8.45 -11.31 15.57
N LEU A 21 7.13 -11.20 15.53
CA LEU A 21 6.40 -10.65 14.39
C LEU A 21 6.31 -9.13 14.54
N SER A 22 6.36 -8.42 13.42
CA SER A 22 6.29 -6.96 13.40
C SER A 22 5.48 -6.50 12.20
N LEU A 23 4.63 -5.49 12.37
CA LEU A 23 3.89 -4.86 11.30
C LEU A 23 4.59 -3.57 10.90
N VAL A 24 5.28 -3.64 9.77
CA VAL A 24 6.02 -2.51 9.22
C VAL A 24 5.09 -1.69 8.33
N PRO A 25 4.96 -0.37 8.57
CA PRO A 25 4.14 0.48 7.73
C PRO A 25 4.71 0.53 6.31
N ARG A 26 3.80 0.58 5.32
CA ARG A 26 4.17 0.66 3.91
C ARG A 26 3.20 1.53 3.13
N VAL A 27 3.73 2.22 2.12
CA VAL A 27 2.93 2.80 1.04
C VAL A 27 3.04 1.91 -0.18
N ARG A 28 1.90 1.51 -0.74
CA ARG A 28 1.82 0.83 -2.03
C ARG A 28 1.40 1.81 -3.10
N LEU A 29 2.08 1.78 -4.23
CA LEU A 29 1.67 2.48 -5.43
C LEU A 29 1.47 1.45 -6.55
N ASN A 30 0.37 1.55 -7.28
CA ASN A 30 0.19 0.81 -8.52
C ASN A 30 0.81 1.60 -9.65
N LEU A 31 1.51 0.90 -10.52
CA LEU A 31 2.17 1.48 -11.68
C LEU A 31 1.51 0.92 -12.93
N THR A 32 1.11 1.80 -13.84
CA THR A 32 0.64 1.41 -15.17
C THR A 32 1.50 2.08 -16.22
N VAL A 33 2.11 1.27 -17.09
CA VAL A 33 3.05 1.77 -18.09
C VAL A 33 2.38 1.76 -19.46
N TYR A 34 2.47 2.89 -20.15
CA TYR A 34 2.00 3.07 -21.52
C TYR A 34 3.17 3.36 -22.45
N SER A 35 3.01 3.02 -23.73
CA SER A 35 3.96 3.44 -24.75
C SER A 35 3.64 4.86 -25.20
N SER A 36 4.65 5.74 -25.19
CA SER A 36 4.52 7.04 -25.86
C SER A 36 4.78 6.94 -27.37
N SER A 37 5.39 5.83 -27.83
CA SER A 37 5.62 5.54 -29.25
C SER A 37 4.46 4.77 -29.89
N GLN A 38 4.22 5.01 -31.17
CA GLN A 38 3.10 4.43 -31.94
C GLN A 38 3.21 2.92 -32.17
N VAL A 39 4.41 2.34 -32.12
CA VAL A 39 4.61 0.90 -32.35
C VAL A 39 5.56 0.32 -31.31
N VAL A 40 5.03 -0.49 -30.40
CA VAL A 40 5.84 -1.29 -29.46
C VAL A 40 6.15 -2.65 -30.08
N THR A 41 7.25 -2.74 -30.81
CA THR A 41 7.70 -4.02 -31.39
C THR A 41 8.58 -4.81 -30.43
N LYS A 42 9.26 -4.14 -29.50
CA LYS A 42 10.18 -4.76 -28.54
C LYS A 42 9.54 -4.88 -27.15
N PRO A 43 9.77 -6.00 -26.45
CA PRO A 43 9.38 -6.11 -25.04
C PRO A 43 10.14 -5.08 -24.21
N ILE A 44 9.48 -4.57 -23.17
CA ILE A 44 10.12 -3.70 -22.18
C ILE A 44 11.20 -4.49 -21.45
N ASP A 45 12.36 -3.88 -21.26
CA ASP A 45 13.38 -4.36 -20.32
C ASP A 45 12.92 -4.02 -18.89
N GLU A 46 12.40 -5.04 -18.20
CA GLU A 46 11.89 -4.90 -16.83
C GLU A 46 12.99 -4.45 -15.86
N TRP A 47 14.22 -4.94 -16.03
CA TRP A 47 15.32 -4.62 -15.13
C TRP A 47 15.75 -3.16 -15.29
N LYS A 48 15.92 -2.69 -16.53
CA LYS A 48 16.23 -1.26 -16.78
C LYS A 48 15.11 -0.35 -16.30
N MET A 49 13.85 -0.74 -16.51
CA MET A 49 12.71 0.05 -16.01
C MET A 49 12.75 0.15 -14.48
N LYS A 50 13.01 -0.95 -13.78
CA LYS A 50 13.20 -0.93 -12.33
C LYS A 50 14.33 0.02 -11.92
N GLN A 51 15.49 -0.09 -12.57
CA GLN A 51 16.65 0.74 -12.24
C GLN A 51 16.37 2.22 -12.45
N THR A 52 15.78 2.60 -13.59
CA THR A 52 15.41 4.00 -13.86
C THR A 52 14.42 4.56 -12.84
N LEU A 53 13.44 3.76 -12.40
CA LEU A 53 12.49 4.17 -11.37
C LEU A 53 13.16 4.31 -9.99
N ILE A 54 14.04 3.39 -9.62
CA ILE A 54 14.80 3.47 -8.36
C ILE A 54 15.71 4.71 -8.36
N ASP A 55 16.40 4.97 -9.47
CA ASP A 55 17.24 6.14 -9.63
C ASP A 55 16.44 7.45 -9.56
N PHE A 56 15.23 7.47 -10.15
CA PHE A 56 14.31 8.60 -10.05
C PHE A 56 13.90 8.85 -8.59
N LEU A 57 13.48 7.81 -7.87
CA LEU A 57 13.07 7.92 -6.46
C LEU A 57 14.22 8.42 -5.57
N LYS A 58 15.46 8.09 -5.91
CA LYS A 58 16.64 8.50 -5.16
C LYS A 58 17.04 9.95 -5.45
N ASN A 59 16.99 10.38 -6.72
CA ASN A 59 17.67 11.60 -7.16
C ASN A 59 16.72 12.75 -7.59
N SER A 60 15.47 12.46 -7.94
CA SER A 60 14.57 13.44 -8.57
C SER A 60 13.48 13.99 -7.63
N LEU A 61 13.35 13.43 -6.44
CA LEU A 61 12.40 13.87 -5.42
C LEU A 61 13.04 14.86 -4.44
N SER A 62 12.21 15.66 -3.77
CA SER A 62 12.68 16.56 -2.71
C SER A 62 13.31 15.82 -1.53
N VAL A 63 12.82 14.60 -1.26
CA VAL A 63 13.38 13.68 -0.29
C VAL A 63 13.81 12.42 -1.02
N SER A 64 15.08 12.05 -0.92
CA SER A 64 15.60 10.83 -1.52
C SER A 64 14.96 9.60 -0.86
N ILE A 65 14.30 8.77 -1.66
CA ILE A 65 13.68 7.51 -1.20
C ILE A 65 14.55 6.35 -1.66
N THR A 66 14.96 5.51 -0.71
CA THR A 66 15.67 4.26 -1.02
C THR A 66 14.68 3.12 -1.04
N VAL A 67 14.59 2.40 -2.15
CA VAL A 67 13.70 1.27 -2.36
C VAL A 67 14.49 0.04 -2.81
N PRO A 68 14.37 -1.12 -2.14
CA PRO A 68 14.93 -2.37 -2.61
C PRO A 68 14.32 -2.83 -3.94
N GLU A 69 15.10 -3.53 -4.79
CA GLU A 69 14.59 -4.02 -6.09
C GLU A 69 13.40 -4.99 -5.98
N ASP A 70 13.32 -5.75 -4.87
CA ASP A 70 12.22 -6.69 -4.60
C ASP A 70 10.90 -6.00 -4.27
N ASP A 71 10.97 -4.78 -3.71
CA ASP A 71 9.81 -3.95 -3.39
C ASP A 71 9.27 -3.21 -4.62
N LEU A 72 9.96 -3.31 -5.77
CA LEU A 72 9.48 -2.85 -7.07
C LEU A 72 9.22 -4.04 -7.99
N GLN A 73 7.95 -4.34 -8.23
CA GLN A 73 7.53 -5.41 -9.12
C GLN A 73 7.03 -4.80 -10.43
N ILE A 74 7.52 -5.31 -11.56
CA ILE A 74 7.05 -4.92 -12.89
C ILE A 74 6.73 -6.21 -13.63
N ARG A 75 5.59 -6.26 -14.29
CA ARG A 75 5.11 -7.39 -15.07
C ARG A 75 4.69 -6.87 -16.43
N ARG A 76 5.44 -7.26 -17.46
CA ARG A 76 5.05 -6.99 -18.83
C ARG A 76 3.79 -7.75 -19.21
N LEU A 77 2.98 -7.12 -20.05
CA LEU A 77 1.81 -7.76 -20.61
C LEU A 77 2.17 -8.52 -21.90
N LYS A 78 1.54 -9.68 -22.08
CA LYS A 78 1.67 -10.47 -23.31
C LYS A 78 0.92 -9.79 -24.47
N ASP A 79 1.26 -10.20 -25.69
CA ASP A 79 0.63 -9.77 -26.95
C ASP A 79 0.67 -8.26 -27.24
N LEU A 80 1.87 -7.65 -27.22
CA LEU A 80 2.06 -6.23 -27.55
C LEU A 80 1.53 -5.83 -28.95
N LYS A 81 1.55 -6.76 -29.92
CA LYS A 81 1.11 -6.51 -31.30
C LYS A 81 -0.41 -6.34 -31.46
N LYS A 82 -1.21 -6.81 -30.50
CA LYS A 82 -2.68 -6.71 -30.52
C LYS A 82 -3.20 -5.51 -29.74
N ARG A 83 -2.30 -4.78 -29.06
CA ARG A 83 -2.64 -3.67 -28.17
C ARG A 83 -2.77 -2.37 -28.96
N LYS A 84 -3.76 -1.57 -28.58
CA LYS A 84 -3.96 -0.21 -29.09
C LYS A 84 -2.97 0.74 -28.42
N ARG A 85 -2.85 1.96 -28.99
CA ARG A 85 -1.93 3.01 -28.52
C ARG A 85 -2.08 3.32 -27.02
N ASP A 86 -3.32 3.37 -26.55
CA ASP A 86 -3.65 3.75 -25.18
C ASP A 86 -3.78 2.53 -24.25
N ASP A 87 -3.47 1.33 -24.73
CA ASP A 87 -3.48 0.15 -23.89
C ASP A 87 -2.19 0.10 -23.05
N PRO A 88 -2.29 -0.32 -21.79
CA PRO A 88 -1.11 -0.52 -20.96
C PRO A 88 -0.25 -1.63 -21.55
N ILE A 89 1.07 -1.53 -21.36
CA ILE A 89 2.05 -2.51 -21.84
C ILE A 89 2.73 -3.25 -20.70
N ALA A 90 2.71 -2.68 -19.50
CA ALA A 90 3.13 -3.34 -18.27
C ALA A 90 2.34 -2.79 -17.08
N PHE A 91 2.24 -3.62 -16.06
CA PHE A 91 1.76 -3.22 -14.74
C PHE A 91 2.88 -3.41 -13.74
N GLY A 92 2.86 -2.60 -12.68
CA GLY A 92 3.81 -2.72 -11.60
C GLY A 92 3.19 -2.40 -10.26
N THR A 93 3.95 -2.70 -9.22
CA THR A 93 3.62 -2.36 -7.85
C THR A 93 4.90 -1.95 -7.15
N LEU A 94 4.86 -0.80 -6.50
CA LEU A 94 5.96 -0.23 -5.74
C LEU A 94 5.57 -0.20 -4.26
N PHE A 95 6.45 -0.73 -3.42
CA PHE A 95 6.31 -0.67 -1.96
C PHE A 95 7.39 0.26 -1.38
N ILE A 96 6.96 1.26 -0.60
CA ILE A 96 7.85 2.17 0.13
C ILE A 96 7.68 1.89 1.62
N ARG A 97 8.71 1.34 2.26
CA ARG A 97 8.71 0.96 3.69
C ARG A 97 9.48 1.94 4.57
N ASN A 98 10.51 2.58 4.02
CA ASN A 98 11.31 3.53 4.78
C ASN A 98 10.61 4.89 4.82
N LEU A 99 9.82 5.12 5.87
CA LEU A 99 9.05 6.35 6.09
C LEU A 99 9.67 7.24 7.18
N GLY A 100 10.84 6.87 7.73
CA GLY A 100 11.45 7.55 8.88
C GLY A 100 11.86 9.00 8.61
N PHE A 101 11.93 9.43 7.34
CA PHE A 101 12.19 10.83 6.99
C PHE A 101 11.04 11.77 7.37
N LEU A 102 9.81 11.25 7.53
CA LEU A 102 8.64 12.03 7.96
C LEU A 102 8.72 12.38 9.46
N ASN A 103 9.42 11.56 10.26
CA ASN A 103 9.51 11.73 11.72
C ASN A 103 10.50 12.81 12.15
N LYS A 104 11.31 13.37 11.24
CA LYS A 104 12.42 14.27 11.57
C LYS A 104 11.98 15.63 12.16
N THR A 105 10.68 15.90 12.26
CA THR A 105 10.16 17.19 12.76
C THR A 105 9.66 17.16 14.21
N SER A 106 9.52 16.01 14.87
CA SER A 106 8.85 15.87 16.18
C SER A 106 9.81 15.45 17.32
N LYS A 107 10.90 16.20 17.54
CA LYS A 107 11.68 16.10 18.80
C LYS A 107 11.37 17.31 19.68
N ARG A 108 10.30 17.24 20.48
CA ARG A 108 10.09 17.96 21.74
C ARG A 108 9.08 17.17 22.59
N ASN A 109 9.32 17.17 23.91
CA ASN A 109 8.66 16.33 24.92
C ASN A 109 7.32 16.93 25.35
N ASP A 110 6.26 16.11 25.44
CA ASP A 110 5.38 15.89 26.61
C ASP A 110 4.05 15.25 26.16
N GLY A 111 3.49 14.35 26.96
CA GLY A 111 2.45 13.37 26.56
C GLY A 111 1.09 13.90 26.05
N GLU A 112 0.80 15.20 26.16
CA GLU A 112 -0.38 15.84 25.52
C GLU A 112 -0.06 16.43 24.13
N GLU A 113 1.22 16.68 23.84
CA GLU A 113 1.69 17.02 22.50
C GLU A 113 1.69 15.78 21.60
N GLU A 114 1.81 14.57 22.16
CA GLU A 114 1.87 13.30 21.40
C GLU A 114 0.64 13.06 20.50
N GLU A 115 -0.60 13.26 20.97
CA GLU A 115 -1.79 13.07 20.12
C GLU A 115 -1.91 14.12 19.01
N LYS A 116 -1.52 15.37 19.29
CA LYS A 116 -1.48 16.43 18.28
C LYS A 116 -0.39 16.14 17.25
N ASP A 117 0.76 15.66 17.71
CA ASP A 117 1.88 15.25 16.88
C ASP A 117 1.51 14.07 15.96
N VAL A 118 0.76 13.07 16.45
CA VAL A 118 0.29 11.95 15.62
C VAL A 118 -0.63 12.45 14.51
N LYS A 119 -1.62 13.30 14.81
CA LYS A 119 -2.53 13.87 13.79
C LYS A 119 -1.79 14.75 12.78
N GLU A 120 -0.79 15.51 13.25
CA GLU A 120 0.08 16.28 12.36
C GLU A 120 0.93 15.38 11.46
N LEU A 121 1.47 14.29 11.99
CA LEU A 121 2.22 13.29 11.23
C LEU A 121 1.33 12.56 10.22
N GLU A 122 0.09 12.23 10.56
CA GLU A 122 -0.90 11.67 9.64
C GLU A 122 -1.16 12.63 8.47
N LYS A 123 -1.36 13.92 8.76
CA LYS A 123 -1.55 14.93 7.72
C LYS A 123 -0.30 15.05 6.83
N LYS A 124 0.89 15.15 7.42
CA LYS A 124 2.17 15.17 6.69
C LYS A 124 2.35 13.93 5.82
N PHE A 125 1.97 12.75 6.33
CA PHE A 125 2.02 11.49 5.60
C PHE A 125 1.07 11.50 4.40
N LEU A 126 -0.18 11.95 4.57
CA LEU A 126 -1.16 12.06 3.49
C LEU A 126 -0.72 13.07 2.42
N ASP A 127 -0.20 14.23 2.83
CA ASP A 127 0.30 15.26 1.92
C ASP A 127 1.53 14.76 1.15
N TRP A 128 2.45 14.08 1.84
CA TRP A 128 3.60 13.43 1.18
C TRP A 128 3.18 12.32 0.22
N ARG A 129 2.19 11.50 0.58
CA ARG A 129 1.64 10.45 -0.27
C ARG A 129 1.00 11.04 -1.54
N LYS A 130 0.30 12.17 -1.43
CA LYS A 130 -0.21 12.90 -2.61
C LYS A 130 0.94 13.45 -3.46
N TYR A 131 1.92 14.09 -2.82
CA TYR A 131 3.11 14.63 -3.50
C TYR A 131 3.84 13.57 -4.33
N ILE A 132 4.09 12.37 -3.78
CA ILE A 132 4.80 11.32 -4.53
C ILE A 132 4.01 10.85 -5.74
N VAL A 133 2.69 10.69 -5.59
CA VAL A 133 1.80 10.32 -6.71
C VAL A 133 1.83 11.41 -7.78
N GLU A 134 1.62 12.67 -7.41
CA GLU A 134 1.67 13.80 -8.36
C GLU A 134 3.01 13.94 -9.07
N LYS A 135 4.11 13.61 -8.39
CA LYS A 135 5.44 13.66 -9.00
C LYS A 135 5.71 12.51 -9.95
N MET A 136 5.24 11.31 -9.62
CA MET A 136 5.48 10.12 -10.43
C MET A 136 4.48 9.94 -11.56
N ASP A 137 3.24 10.37 -11.36
CA ASP A 137 2.18 10.27 -12.34
C ASP A 137 2.47 11.15 -13.56
N GLY A 138 2.32 10.57 -14.75
CA GLY A 138 2.55 11.26 -16.01
C GLY A 138 4.01 11.43 -16.43
N ILE A 139 4.99 10.93 -15.68
CA ILE A 139 6.40 10.99 -16.08
C ILE A 139 6.62 10.25 -17.41
N GLU A 140 7.41 10.85 -18.28
CA GLU A 140 7.98 10.19 -19.45
C GLU A 140 9.35 9.58 -19.12
N LEU A 141 9.47 8.26 -19.19
CA LEU A 141 10.71 7.52 -19.04
C LEU A 141 11.28 7.20 -20.43
N ASN A 142 12.57 7.49 -20.64
CA ASN A 142 13.27 7.09 -21.86
C ASN A 142 14.20 5.92 -21.56
N ILE A 143 13.90 4.74 -22.10
CA ILE A 143 14.71 3.54 -21.94
C ILE A 143 15.15 3.10 -23.33
N GLU A 144 16.46 3.11 -23.59
CA GLU A 144 17.06 2.75 -24.88
C GLU A 144 16.48 3.50 -26.10
N GLY A 145 16.05 4.76 -25.93
CA GLY A 145 15.45 5.55 -26.98
C GLY A 145 13.95 5.33 -27.17
N VAL A 146 13.33 4.44 -26.40
CA VAL A 146 11.87 4.26 -26.36
C VAL A 146 11.29 5.04 -25.19
N LYS A 147 10.32 5.91 -25.50
CA LYS A 147 9.59 6.69 -24.51
C LYS A 147 8.38 5.93 -23.98
N TYR A 148 8.26 5.91 -22.67
CA TYR A 148 7.16 5.32 -21.92
C TYR A 148 6.51 6.38 -21.05
N LYS A 149 5.18 6.36 -20.95
CA LYS A 149 4.44 7.20 -20.00
C LYS A 149 4.04 6.35 -18.80
N LEU A 150 4.38 6.81 -17.61
CA LEU A 150 3.99 6.17 -16.36
C LEU A 150 2.68 6.78 -15.86
N ASN A 151 1.77 5.94 -15.39
CA ASN A 151 0.64 6.33 -14.56
C ASN A 151 0.82 5.70 -13.18
N VAL A 152 0.58 6.49 -12.13
CA VAL A 152 0.71 6.06 -10.75
C VAL A 152 -0.56 6.37 -9.97
N ASP A 153 -1.12 5.36 -9.34
CA ASP A 153 -2.27 5.50 -8.44
C ASP A 153 -1.99 4.83 -7.10
N VAL A 154 -2.74 5.27 -6.08
CA VAL A 154 -2.77 4.54 -4.82
C VAL A 154 -3.95 3.59 -4.81
N PRO A 155 -3.74 2.28 -4.53
CA PRO A 155 -4.82 1.33 -4.47
C PRO A 155 -5.94 1.79 -3.54
N GLU A 156 -7.19 1.53 -3.92
CA GLU A 156 -8.37 1.79 -3.09
C GLU A 156 -8.28 1.09 -1.73
N SER A 157 -7.64 -0.09 -1.67
CA SER A 157 -7.41 -0.83 -0.41
C SER A 157 -6.59 -0.05 0.61
N ASP A 158 -5.74 0.86 0.15
CA ASP A 158 -4.85 1.65 1.00
C ASP A 158 -5.47 3.04 1.27
N ASN A 159 -6.71 3.30 0.87
CA ASN A 159 -7.47 4.52 1.18
C ASN A 159 -8.56 4.23 2.22
N PHE A 160 -8.17 4.31 3.50
CA PHE A 160 -9.08 4.02 4.62
C PHE A 160 -10.29 4.96 4.66
N GLU A 161 -10.11 6.26 4.38
CA GLU A 161 -11.21 7.23 4.40
C GLU A 161 -12.27 6.91 3.34
N ALA A 162 -11.84 6.62 2.11
CA ALA A 162 -12.75 6.23 1.04
C ALA A 162 -13.45 4.90 1.35
N MET A 163 -12.71 3.93 1.89
CA MET A 163 -13.26 2.63 2.28
C MET A 163 -14.31 2.78 3.39
N LYS A 164 -14.00 3.57 4.43
CA LYS A 164 -14.90 3.87 5.53
C LYS A 164 -16.16 4.57 5.02
N LYS A 165 -16.02 5.60 4.19
CA LYS A 165 -17.14 6.32 3.60
C LYS A 165 -18.02 5.41 2.75
N ALA A 166 -17.43 4.58 1.88
CA ALA A 166 -18.18 3.65 1.03
C ALA A 166 -18.97 2.62 1.87
N TRP A 167 -18.38 2.16 2.97
CA TRP A 167 -19.05 1.28 3.92
C TRP A 167 -20.22 1.99 4.61
N GLU A 168 -20.00 3.20 5.14
CA GLU A 168 -21.03 4.00 5.80
C GLU A 168 -22.21 4.31 4.84
N GLU A 169 -21.91 4.68 3.59
CA GLU A 169 -22.92 4.94 2.56
C GLU A 169 -23.70 3.69 2.18
N PHE A 170 -23.04 2.54 2.01
CA PHE A 170 -23.70 1.27 1.69
C PHE A 170 -24.74 0.90 2.74
N TYR A 171 -24.44 1.03 4.02
CA TYR A 171 -25.39 0.71 5.09
C TYR A 171 -26.44 1.80 5.32
N ALA A 172 -26.08 3.08 5.16
CA ALA A 172 -27.00 4.20 5.28
C ALA A 172 -28.06 4.23 4.16
N PHE A 173 -27.70 3.84 2.93
CA PHE A 173 -28.56 4.02 1.74
C PHE A 173 -28.90 2.72 0.98
N GLY A 174 -28.11 1.65 1.11
CA GLY A 174 -28.33 0.37 0.42
C GLY A 174 -29.46 -0.48 1.02
N SER A 175 -29.94 -0.12 2.21
CA SER A 175 -30.97 -0.84 2.98
C SER A 175 -32.41 -0.50 2.56
N ARG A 176 -32.69 -0.19 1.29
CA ARG A 176 -34.03 0.25 0.82
C ARG A 176 -35.01 -0.87 0.44
N GLY A 177 -34.84 -2.10 0.93
CA GLY A 177 -35.76 -3.19 0.55
C GLY A 177 -35.91 -4.37 1.48
N LEU A 178 -35.03 -4.57 2.46
CA LEU A 178 -35.19 -5.65 3.42
C LEU A 178 -34.71 -5.21 4.80
N SER A 179 -35.68 -4.71 5.57
CA SER A 179 -35.56 -4.44 6.98
C SER A 179 -35.25 -5.73 7.74
N THR A 180 -33.98 -6.04 7.95
CA THR A 180 -33.58 -6.99 8.99
C THR A 180 -32.27 -6.58 9.64
N ARG A 181 -32.43 -6.02 10.84
CA ARG A 181 -31.53 -6.07 12.00
C ARG A 181 -30.23 -5.24 12.00
N GLY A 182 -30.25 -4.27 12.93
CA GLY A 182 -29.12 -3.94 13.80
C GLY A 182 -28.12 -2.96 13.21
N ARG A 183 -27.46 -2.19 14.07
CA ARG A 183 -26.20 -1.52 13.72
C ARG A 183 -25.22 -2.62 13.33
N GLN A 184 -25.09 -2.90 12.04
CA GLN A 184 -24.11 -3.85 11.56
C GLN A 184 -22.77 -3.14 11.62
N GLU A 185 -22.03 -3.36 12.70
CA GLU A 185 -20.65 -2.89 12.85
C GLU A 185 -19.75 -3.76 11.96
N PRO A 186 -18.61 -3.23 11.46
CA PRO A 186 -17.65 -4.04 10.70
C PRO A 186 -16.88 -4.96 11.66
N ASP A 187 -17.56 -5.97 12.20
CA ASP A 187 -17.04 -6.91 13.21
C ASP A 187 -16.37 -8.14 12.60
N THR A 188 -16.57 -8.36 11.29
CA THR A 188 -16.07 -9.52 10.56
C THR A 188 -15.18 -9.09 9.40
N ILE A 189 -13.93 -9.61 9.37
CA ILE A 189 -12.97 -9.37 8.29
C ILE A 189 -12.84 -10.64 7.44
N ILE A 190 -12.96 -10.49 6.11
CA ILE A 190 -12.78 -11.60 5.16
C ILE A 190 -11.43 -11.44 4.46
N LEU A 191 -10.48 -12.32 4.80
CA LEU A 191 -9.15 -12.33 4.17
C LEU A 191 -9.10 -13.35 3.03
N ARG A 192 -8.64 -12.91 1.86
CA ARG A 192 -8.51 -13.76 0.65
C ARG A 192 -7.09 -13.67 0.10
N GLY A 193 -6.64 -14.76 -0.53
CA GLY A 193 -5.33 -14.81 -1.21
C GLY A 193 -4.12 -14.87 -0.28
N ALA A 194 -4.32 -15.04 1.03
CA ALA A 194 -3.23 -15.26 1.97
C ALA A 194 -2.60 -16.65 1.73
N PRO A 195 -1.26 -16.78 1.82
CA PRO A 195 -0.61 -18.08 1.74
C PRO A 195 -1.15 -19.01 2.83
N SER A 196 -1.70 -20.16 2.43
CA SER A 196 -2.30 -21.12 3.36
C SER A 196 -1.32 -21.57 4.45
N ARG A 197 -0.03 -21.69 4.11
CA ARG A 197 1.04 -22.09 5.02
C ARG A 197 1.27 -21.11 6.16
N TRP A 198 0.95 -19.82 6.00
CA TRP A 198 1.10 -18.83 7.07
C TRP A 198 0.12 -19.05 8.21
N PHE A 199 -1.05 -19.62 7.89
CA PHE A 199 -2.11 -19.87 8.85
C PHE A 199 -2.32 -21.36 9.08
N ALA A 200 -1.44 -22.26 8.63
CA ALA A 200 -1.61 -23.70 8.82
C ALA A 200 -0.86 -24.18 10.06
N GLU A 201 -1.43 -25.15 10.80
CA GLU A 201 -0.66 -25.88 11.79
C GLU A 201 0.21 -26.94 11.11
N PRO A 202 1.45 -27.18 11.55
CA PRO A 202 2.34 -28.15 10.93
C PRO A 202 1.76 -29.58 10.78
N ARG A 203 0.72 -29.91 11.57
CA ARG A 203 0.10 -31.24 11.62
C ARG A 203 -1.36 -31.29 11.16
N VAL A 204 -1.99 -30.14 10.84
CA VAL A 204 -3.40 -30.05 10.43
C VAL A 204 -3.51 -29.11 9.23
N SER A 205 -3.52 -29.68 8.04
CA SER A 205 -3.25 -28.95 6.79
C SER A 205 -4.49 -28.27 6.16
N SER A 206 -5.71 -28.59 6.58
CA SER A 206 -6.92 -28.20 5.85
C SER A 206 -7.69 -27.02 6.44
N LYS A 207 -7.38 -26.60 7.68
CA LYS A 207 -8.05 -25.49 8.37
C LYS A 207 -7.02 -24.45 8.83
N PRO A 208 -7.39 -23.16 8.86
CA PRO A 208 -6.56 -22.15 9.49
C PRO A 208 -6.40 -22.45 10.98
N SER A 209 -5.17 -22.33 11.49
CA SER A 209 -4.80 -22.44 12.89
C SER A 209 -5.50 -21.34 13.66
N MET A 210 -6.31 -21.75 14.62
CA MET A 210 -6.95 -20.83 15.54
C MET A 210 -5.92 -20.11 16.40
N LEU A 211 -4.84 -20.80 16.79
CA LEU A 211 -3.75 -20.21 17.57
C LEU A 211 -3.05 -19.10 16.79
N VAL A 212 -2.58 -19.38 15.57
CA VAL A 212 -1.87 -18.37 14.76
C VAL A 212 -2.78 -17.18 14.45
N THR A 213 -4.03 -17.45 14.09
CA THR A 213 -5.03 -16.41 13.80
C THR A 213 -5.27 -15.56 15.04
N HIS A 214 -5.46 -16.18 16.21
CA HIS A 214 -5.70 -15.44 17.44
C HIS A 214 -4.48 -14.63 17.85
N THR A 215 -3.27 -15.19 17.79
CA THR A 215 -2.03 -14.45 18.10
C THR A 215 -1.85 -13.21 17.22
N ILE A 216 -2.16 -13.31 15.92
CA ILE A 216 -2.03 -12.17 15.00
C ILE A 216 -3.15 -11.16 15.21
N PHE A 217 -4.40 -11.60 15.28
CA PHE A 217 -5.53 -10.67 15.26
C PHE A 217 -5.91 -10.13 16.64
N SER A 218 -5.52 -10.80 17.73
CA SER A 218 -5.81 -10.32 19.09
C SER A 218 -5.03 -9.05 19.43
N THR A 219 -3.95 -8.75 18.70
CA THR A 219 -3.24 -7.47 18.84
C THR A 219 -4.11 -6.29 18.43
N PHE A 220 -5.11 -6.50 17.56
CA PHE A 220 -6.00 -5.45 17.06
C PHE A 220 -7.29 -5.30 17.87
N GLY A 221 -7.53 -6.19 18.84
CA GLY A 221 -8.73 -6.16 19.66
C GLY A 221 -9.19 -7.55 20.05
N LYS A 222 -10.36 -7.60 20.70
CA LYS A 222 -10.96 -8.87 21.11
C LYS A 222 -11.65 -9.52 19.92
N ILE A 223 -11.22 -10.73 19.58
CA ILE A 223 -11.88 -11.59 18.59
C ILE A 223 -13.03 -12.30 19.30
N ARG A 224 -14.21 -12.35 18.68
CA ARG A 224 -15.39 -13.06 19.18
C ARG A 224 -15.41 -14.52 18.75
#